data_AF-A0A0R1E8N1-F1
#
_entry.id   AF-A0A0R1E8N1-F1
#
_cell.length_a   1.000
_cell.length_b   1.000
_cell.length_c   1.000
_cell.angle_alpha   90.00
_cell.angle_beta   90.00
_cell.angle_gamma   90.00
#
_symmetry.space_group_name_H-M   'P 1'
#
loop_
_entity.id
_entity.type
_entity.pdbx_description
1 polymer ?
#
loop_
_entity_poly.entity_id
_entity_poly.type
_entity_poly.pdbx_seq_one_letter_code
_entity_poly.pdbx_strand_id
1 'polypeptide(L)'
;MSLQLWIRFLYGFWMFLIFYAMTILTAIYTYQFDHFDYYWEKFLKVQPTLQCDIGLRRYQTKELFLHLLIPTLTVIFTVVQLHYFHRRFVESVRRPRSTESQNSHFAFNAETRASQKSLDIRQSWKVFFSAGYENRNVTFNFADWMGLRKTGTLFGVHLRYISPYIIYMILTSLHAVVKLRDHLIRYSMNEQKDRKLLFPDITRQDAERDFPGLLKYVLNYGYFKFGCEITLIGLVSTIAHRRDLLALTYLIWLVLLLSLSRFRCARIWEILQIYFVLSIFVQYVYLLTFPPNLCKVYSYKSLWSTSDSKNYKNRSNIMFDYIVLLLISRQRKSFRVEMRHINDLSYRGGVNTNVVNNIAKLGHVYFENPTHDFCSYVRNYADVFKTAIFFSFFWITLAIVFLGGVCSTDILSLGYIIFALIFLLQGSEIYLQNIHFIICRWNCLIAFNVLNIMVKVAISVIEGTIVIEKNSILSIVFNVMHQTAPCENVNDNKISEINEITKKNLKYCYGPSNMIFRNTLVWHVIIFSFAIFQHRIFRSYYFCHVIMDTQANTILASRYAIPVL
;
A
#
# COMPACT_ATOMS: atom_id res chain seq x y z
N MET A 1 -25.85 0.33 -4.85
CA MET A 1 -27.32 0.27 -4.60
C MET A 1 -27.63 1.08 -3.35
N SER A 2 -28.66 1.94 -3.37
CA SER A 2 -29.08 2.69 -2.16
C SER A 2 -29.67 1.73 -1.13
N LEU A 3 -29.48 2.00 0.17
CA LEU A 3 -29.96 1.16 1.27
C LEU A 3 -31.48 0.96 1.25
N GLN A 4 -32.23 2.01 0.88
CA GLN A 4 -33.69 1.93 0.80
C GLN A 4 -34.16 0.99 -0.32
N LEU A 5 -33.44 0.99 -1.45
CA LEU A 5 -33.68 0.04 -2.54
C LEU A 5 -33.33 -1.39 -2.11
N TRP A 6 -32.24 -1.57 -1.33
CA TRP A 6 -31.85 -2.87 -0.79
C TRP A 6 -32.87 -3.48 0.14
N ILE A 7 -33.43 -2.69 1.06
CA ILE A 7 -34.48 -3.18 1.96
C ILE A 7 -35.73 -3.61 1.21
N ARG A 8 -36.13 -2.86 0.15
CA ARG A 8 -37.28 -3.23 -0.68
C ARG A 8 -37.01 -4.51 -1.49
N PHE A 9 -35.80 -4.65 -2.02
CA PHE A 9 -35.40 -5.83 -2.78
C PHE A 9 -35.28 -7.08 -1.92
N LEU A 10 -34.93 -6.96 -0.63
CA LEU A 10 -34.65 -8.08 0.27
C LEU A 10 -35.82 -9.08 0.37
N TYR A 11 -37.06 -8.60 0.47
CA TYR A 11 -38.23 -9.49 0.50
C TYR A 11 -38.38 -10.29 -0.80
N GLY A 12 -38.27 -9.60 -1.94
CA GLY A 12 -38.31 -10.24 -3.26
C GLY A 12 -37.20 -11.27 -3.45
N PHE A 13 -35.99 -10.98 -2.94
CA PHE A 13 -34.86 -11.92 -2.95
C PHE A 13 -35.17 -13.22 -2.18
N TRP A 14 -35.70 -13.14 -0.96
CA TRP A 14 -36.05 -14.33 -0.18
C TRP A 14 -37.15 -15.17 -0.84
N MET A 15 -38.20 -14.51 -1.38
CA MET A 15 -39.27 -15.19 -2.12
C MET A 15 -38.75 -15.89 -3.37
N PHE A 16 -37.88 -15.21 -4.12
CA PHE A 16 -37.22 -15.79 -5.29
C PHE A 16 -36.38 -17.02 -4.90
N LEU A 17 -35.66 -16.97 -3.78
CA LEU A 17 -34.82 -18.07 -3.32
C LEU A 17 -35.65 -19.31 -2.93
N ILE A 18 -36.80 -19.10 -2.27
CA ILE A 18 -37.75 -20.18 -1.95
C ILE A 18 -38.28 -20.81 -3.24
N PHE A 19 -38.76 -19.99 -4.18
CA PHE A 19 -39.27 -20.49 -5.46
C PHE A 19 -38.22 -21.26 -6.25
N TYR A 20 -37.00 -20.73 -6.31
CA TYR A 20 -35.86 -21.36 -6.98
C TYR A 20 -35.50 -22.71 -6.35
N ALA A 21 -35.43 -22.78 -5.02
CA ALA A 21 -35.10 -24.02 -4.31
C ALA A 21 -36.22 -25.08 -4.45
N MET A 22 -37.49 -24.68 -4.43
CA MET A 22 -38.62 -25.59 -4.71
C MET A 22 -38.60 -26.11 -6.15
N THR A 23 -38.21 -25.27 -7.11
CA THR A 23 -38.07 -25.67 -8.51
C THR A 23 -36.94 -26.69 -8.69
N ILE A 24 -35.78 -26.46 -8.05
CA ILE A 24 -34.66 -27.42 -8.05
C ILE A 24 -35.08 -28.75 -7.41
N LEU A 25 -35.73 -28.70 -6.24
CA LEU A 25 -36.17 -29.89 -5.53
C LEU A 25 -37.11 -30.73 -6.40
N THR A 26 -38.09 -30.08 -7.04
CA THR A 26 -39.02 -30.72 -7.97
C THR A 26 -38.29 -31.29 -9.18
N ALA A 27 -37.33 -30.56 -9.76
CA ALA A 27 -36.57 -31.02 -10.91
C ALA A 27 -35.70 -32.25 -10.59
N ILE A 28 -34.97 -32.24 -9.47
CA ILE A 28 -34.15 -33.39 -9.04
C ILE A 28 -35.01 -34.61 -8.74
N TYR A 29 -36.15 -34.40 -8.06
CA TYR A 29 -37.06 -35.47 -7.69
C TYR A 29 -37.76 -36.10 -8.90
N THR A 30 -38.30 -35.27 -9.80
CA THR A 30 -38.99 -35.75 -11.01
C THR A 30 -38.06 -36.48 -11.96
N TYR A 31 -36.78 -36.08 -12.02
CA TYR A 31 -35.77 -36.76 -12.84
C TYR A 31 -35.43 -38.20 -12.36
N GLN A 32 -35.88 -38.62 -11.18
CA GLN A 32 -35.71 -40.00 -10.71
C GLN A 32 -36.73 -40.98 -11.31
N PHE A 33 -37.84 -40.49 -11.90
CA PHE A 33 -38.82 -41.33 -12.57
C PHE A 33 -38.33 -41.78 -13.95
N ASP A 34 -38.84 -42.92 -14.41
CA ASP A 34 -38.46 -43.47 -15.71
C ASP A 34 -38.92 -42.58 -16.87
N HIS A 35 -38.11 -42.53 -17.94
CA HIS A 35 -38.33 -41.78 -19.19
C HIS A 35 -38.27 -40.24 -19.09
N PHE A 36 -37.90 -39.68 -17.93
CA PHE A 36 -37.75 -38.23 -17.78
C PHE A 36 -36.58 -37.65 -18.59
N ASP A 37 -35.49 -38.40 -18.75
CA ASP A 37 -34.39 -38.09 -19.67
C ASP A 37 -34.90 -37.83 -21.11
N TYR A 38 -35.77 -38.72 -21.60
CA TYR A 38 -36.39 -38.60 -22.92
C TYR A 38 -37.35 -37.40 -23.00
N TYR A 39 -38.14 -37.13 -21.95
CA TYR A 39 -39.04 -35.98 -21.94
C TYR A 39 -38.30 -34.65 -21.95
N TRP A 40 -37.20 -34.52 -21.21
CA TRP A 40 -36.36 -33.32 -21.22
C TRP A 40 -35.66 -33.11 -22.56
N GLU A 41 -35.25 -34.19 -23.24
CA GLU A 41 -34.67 -34.09 -24.57
C GLU A 41 -35.72 -33.71 -25.63
N LYS A 42 -36.88 -34.36 -25.62
CA LYS A 42 -37.92 -34.19 -26.65
C LYS A 42 -38.69 -32.88 -26.53
N PHE A 43 -39.09 -32.51 -25.30
CA PHE A 43 -39.93 -31.33 -25.08
C PHE A 43 -39.11 -30.07 -24.80
N LEU A 44 -38.05 -30.16 -24.00
CA LEU A 44 -37.21 -29.00 -23.63
C LEU A 44 -36.00 -28.82 -24.56
N LYS A 45 -35.73 -29.76 -25.48
CA LYS A 45 -34.59 -29.73 -26.43
C LYS A 45 -33.24 -29.57 -25.72
N VAL A 46 -33.10 -30.11 -24.52
CA VAL A 46 -31.85 -30.08 -23.74
C VAL A 46 -31.09 -31.38 -23.99
N GLN A 47 -29.85 -31.30 -24.48
CA GLN A 47 -29.02 -32.48 -24.73
C GLN A 47 -28.71 -33.23 -23.42
N PRO A 48 -28.65 -34.58 -23.44
CA PRO A 48 -28.42 -35.40 -22.23
C PRO A 48 -27.07 -35.10 -21.55
N THR A 49 -26.05 -34.69 -22.31
CA THR A 49 -24.76 -34.23 -21.75
C THR A 49 -24.92 -32.96 -20.91
N LEU A 50 -25.74 -32.02 -21.37
CA LEU A 50 -26.01 -30.76 -20.68
C LEU A 50 -26.96 -30.96 -19.48
N GLN A 51 -27.88 -31.93 -19.57
CA GLN A 51 -28.69 -32.37 -18.42
C GLN A 51 -27.78 -32.91 -17.30
N CYS A 52 -26.85 -33.79 -17.67
CA CYS A 52 -25.84 -34.32 -16.75
C CYS A 52 -24.98 -33.23 -16.11
N ASP A 53 -24.59 -32.18 -16.84
CA ASP A 53 -23.76 -31.09 -16.31
C ASP A 53 -24.52 -30.14 -15.37
N ILE A 54 -25.84 -29.99 -15.54
CA ILE A 54 -26.73 -29.24 -14.64
C ILE A 54 -26.96 -30.00 -13.31
N GLY A 55 -26.60 -31.28 -13.26
CA GLY A 55 -26.83 -32.16 -12.12
C GLY A 55 -28.14 -32.94 -12.19
N LEU A 56 -28.79 -32.99 -13.37
CA LEU A 56 -29.93 -33.87 -13.61
C LEU A 56 -29.41 -35.25 -14.00
N ARG A 57 -29.24 -36.12 -13.00
CA ARG A 57 -28.79 -37.50 -13.16
C ARG A 57 -29.64 -38.42 -12.27
N ARG A 58 -29.68 -39.70 -12.61
CA ARG A 58 -30.25 -40.72 -11.72
C ARG A 58 -29.24 -40.98 -10.60
N TYR A 59 -29.65 -40.76 -9.36
CA TYR A 59 -28.77 -40.87 -8.20
C TYR A 59 -28.97 -42.20 -7.47
N GLN A 60 -27.91 -42.74 -6.86
CA GLN A 60 -28.06 -43.84 -5.91
C GLN A 60 -28.72 -43.32 -4.61
N THR A 61 -29.39 -44.20 -3.85
CA THR A 61 -30.20 -43.83 -2.68
C THR A 61 -29.48 -42.94 -1.66
N LYS A 62 -28.19 -43.17 -1.40
CA LYS A 62 -27.37 -42.36 -0.48
C LYS A 62 -27.05 -40.96 -1.01
N GLU A 63 -26.74 -40.85 -2.30
CA GLU A 63 -26.41 -39.57 -2.94
C GLU A 63 -27.66 -38.71 -3.18
N LEU A 64 -28.77 -39.36 -3.52
CA LEU A 64 -30.09 -38.72 -3.68
C LEU A 64 -30.50 -38.00 -2.40
N PHE A 65 -30.32 -38.63 -1.23
CA PHE A 65 -30.62 -38.02 0.05
C PHE A 65 -29.83 -36.72 0.26
N LEU A 66 -28.53 -36.72 -0.01
CA LEU A 66 -27.67 -35.54 0.18
C LEU A 66 -28.05 -34.40 -0.80
N HIS A 67 -28.39 -34.73 -2.04
CA HIS A 67 -28.82 -33.76 -3.06
C HIS A 67 -30.22 -33.18 -2.79
N LEU A 68 -31.12 -33.91 -2.13
CA LEU A 68 -32.43 -33.40 -1.69
C LEU A 68 -32.34 -32.65 -0.35
N LEU A 69 -31.41 -33.02 0.53
CA LEU A 69 -31.22 -32.41 1.84
C LEU A 69 -30.76 -30.94 1.74
N ILE A 70 -29.82 -30.62 0.85
CA ILE A 70 -29.26 -29.26 0.77
C ILE A 70 -30.33 -28.22 0.34
N PRO A 71 -31.11 -28.43 -0.73
CA PRO A 71 -32.21 -27.52 -1.10
C PRO A 71 -33.31 -27.47 -0.05
N THR A 72 -33.69 -28.60 0.57
CA THR A 72 -34.73 -28.61 1.62
C THR A 72 -34.31 -27.82 2.85
N LEU A 73 -33.08 -28.00 3.35
CA LEU A 73 -32.53 -27.17 4.42
C LEU A 73 -32.52 -25.69 4.04
N THR A 74 -32.15 -25.36 2.79
CA THR A 74 -32.16 -23.98 2.29
C THR A 74 -33.58 -23.37 2.33
N VAL A 75 -34.61 -24.11 1.89
CA VAL A 75 -36.01 -23.69 2.01
C VAL A 75 -36.40 -23.49 3.47
N ILE A 76 -36.09 -24.43 4.36
CA ILE A 76 -36.42 -24.33 5.79
C ILE A 76 -35.78 -23.08 6.40
N PHE A 77 -34.47 -22.88 6.22
CA PHE A 77 -33.78 -21.70 6.75
C PHE A 77 -34.33 -20.38 6.20
N THR A 78 -34.65 -20.32 4.91
CA THR A 78 -35.17 -19.10 4.28
C THR A 78 -36.61 -18.78 4.71
N VAL A 79 -37.46 -19.79 4.88
CA VAL A 79 -38.81 -19.62 5.45
C VAL A 79 -38.73 -19.14 6.89
N VAL A 80 -37.86 -19.74 7.72
CA VAL A 80 -37.63 -19.29 9.10
C VAL A 80 -37.12 -17.84 9.12
N GLN A 81 -36.14 -17.50 8.26
CA GLN A 81 -35.62 -16.14 8.13
C GLN A 81 -36.70 -15.14 7.72
N LEU A 82 -37.57 -15.50 6.77
CA LEU A 82 -38.64 -14.65 6.27
C LEU A 82 -39.74 -14.43 7.32
N HIS A 83 -40.14 -15.48 8.03
CA HIS A 83 -41.27 -15.44 8.96
C HIS A 83 -40.91 -14.79 10.29
N TYR A 84 -39.74 -15.13 10.86
CA TYR A 84 -39.38 -14.69 12.21
C TYR A 84 -38.50 -13.44 12.24
N PHE A 85 -37.51 -13.36 11.34
CA PHE A 85 -36.44 -12.36 11.45
C PHE A 85 -36.62 -11.17 10.50
N HIS A 86 -37.17 -11.39 9.30
CA HIS A 86 -37.23 -10.36 8.26
C HIS A 86 -37.95 -9.09 8.70
N ARG A 87 -39.16 -9.20 9.27
CA ARG A 87 -39.93 -8.03 9.72
C ARG A 87 -39.19 -7.24 10.81
N ARG A 88 -38.68 -7.93 11.82
CA ARG A 88 -37.90 -7.32 12.92
C ARG A 88 -36.62 -6.63 12.42
N PHE A 89 -35.93 -7.26 11.47
CA PHE A 89 -34.74 -6.70 10.85
C PHE A 89 -35.05 -5.46 9.99
N VAL A 90 -36.12 -5.50 9.18
CA VAL A 90 -36.51 -4.35 8.36
C VAL A 90 -36.93 -3.17 9.24
N GLU A 91 -37.63 -3.42 10.35
CA GLU A 91 -38.01 -2.39 11.32
C GLU A 91 -36.79 -1.76 12.03
N SER A 92 -35.80 -2.57 12.41
CA SER A 92 -34.58 -2.05 13.07
C SER A 92 -33.72 -1.20 12.13
N VAL A 93 -33.72 -1.49 10.83
CA VAL A 93 -32.99 -0.71 9.82
C VAL A 93 -33.81 0.50 9.32
N ARG A 94 -35.15 0.42 9.30
CA ARG A 94 -36.05 1.51 8.87
C ARG A 94 -36.28 2.59 9.91
N ARG A 95 -36.06 2.34 11.20
CA ARG A 95 -35.94 3.44 12.16
C ARG A 95 -34.69 4.20 11.74
N PRO A 96 -34.87 5.30 10.98
CA PRO A 96 -35.62 6.40 11.55
C PRO A 96 -36.31 7.42 10.61
N ARG A 97 -37.51 7.86 11.03
CA ARG A 97 -38.12 9.14 10.66
C ARG A 97 -38.57 9.82 11.94
N SER A 98 -37.92 10.92 12.34
CA SER A 98 -38.67 12.06 12.85
C SER A 98 -39.29 12.79 11.66
N THR A 99 -40.57 13.02 11.79
CA THR A 99 -41.46 13.82 10.95
C THR A 99 -40.85 15.17 10.58
N GLU A 100 -40.75 15.48 9.29
CA GLU A 100 -41.29 16.73 8.71
C GLU A 100 -41.17 16.81 7.18
N SER A 101 -42.25 17.32 6.59
CA SER A 101 -42.45 17.81 5.23
C SER A 101 -42.56 16.80 4.07
N GLN A 102 -43.82 16.47 3.76
CA GLN A 102 -44.29 16.34 2.39
C GLN A 102 -44.03 17.65 1.62
N ASN A 103 -43.55 17.52 0.37
CA ASN A 103 -44.03 18.22 -0.82
C ASN A 103 -42.90 18.39 -1.85
N SER A 104 -42.93 17.54 -2.87
CA SER A 104 -42.75 17.98 -4.26
C SER A 104 -43.20 16.84 -5.17
N HIS A 105 -44.45 16.97 -5.61
CA HIS A 105 -44.90 16.36 -6.84
C HIS A 105 -44.00 16.86 -7.98
N PHE A 106 -43.26 15.95 -8.60
CA PHE A 106 -42.79 16.13 -9.97
C PHE A 106 -43.13 14.86 -10.73
N ALA A 107 -44.23 14.95 -11.48
CA ALA A 107 -44.58 14.01 -12.52
C ALA A 107 -43.48 14.06 -13.60
N PHE A 108 -42.84 12.93 -13.86
CA PHE A 108 -42.01 12.74 -15.04
C PHE A 108 -42.74 11.78 -15.96
N ASN A 109 -43.31 12.33 -17.03
CA ASN A 109 -43.81 11.58 -18.18
C ASN A 109 -42.63 10.88 -18.84
N ALA A 110 -42.66 9.55 -18.87
CA ALA A 110 -41.78 8.75 -19.72
C ALA A 110 -42.67 7.94 -20.65
N GLU A 111 -42.95 8.51 -21.83
CA GLU A 111 -43.44 7.74 -22.96
C GLU A 111 -42.34 6.82 -23.48
N THR A 112 -42.71 5.56 -23.56
CA THR A 112 -42.04 4.44 -24.18
C THR A 112 -41.86 4.63 -25.69
N ARG A 113 -40.63 4.42 -26.18
CA ARG A 113 -40.35 3.72 -27.45
C ARG A 113 -38.92 3.20 -27.44
N ALA A 114 -38.75 1.97 -26.94
CA ALA A 114 -37.55 1.17 -27.19
C ALA A 114 -37.92 0.07 -28.19
N SER A 115 -37.43 0.22 -29.42
CA SER A 115 -37.48 -0.82 -30.45
C SER A 115 -36.61 -1.99 -30.01
N GLN A 116 -37.25 -3.09 -29.64
CA GLN A 116 -36.60 -4.34 -29.24
C GLN A 116 -36.20 -5.11 -30.50
N LYS A 117 -34.91 -5.01 -30.87
CA LYS A 117 -34.30 -5.89 -31.88
C LYS A 117 -33.53 -6.97 -31.12
N SER A 118 -34.11 -8.17 -31.03
CA SER A 118 -33.45 -9.35 -30.48
C SER A 118 -32.33 -9.79 -31.43
N LEU A 119 -31.08 -9.54 -31.03
CA LEU A 119 -29.91 -10.13 -31.68
C LEU A 119 -29.58 -11.43 -30.96
N ASP A 120 -29.62 -12.54 -31.70
CA ASP A 120 -29.28 -13.88 -31.22
C ASP A 120 -27.81 -13.96 -30.81
N ILE A 121 -27.56 -13.84 -29.50
CA ILE A 121 -26.21 -13.85 -28.91
C ILE A 121 -25.76 -15.28 -28.54
N ARG A 122 -26.61 -16.31 -28.70
CA ARG A 122 -26.28 -17.67 -28.23
C ARG A 122 -25.25 -18.45 -29.06
N GLN A 123 -25.05 -18.11 -30.33
CA GLN A 123 -24.06 -18.79 -31.19
C GLN A 123 -22.70 -18.07 -31.28
N SER A 124 -22.59 -16.81 -30.85
CA SER A 124 -21.37 -16.02 -31.01
C SER A 124 -20.32 -16.32 -29.93
N TRP A 125 -20.72 -16.60 -28.68
CA TRP A 125 -19.78 -16.83 -27.58
C TRP A 125 -18.95 -18.12 -27.72
N LYS A 126 -19.53 -19.20 -28.26
CA LYS A 126 -18.79 -20.47 -28.44
C LYS A 126 -17.64 -20.33 -29.44
N VAL A 127 -17.83 -19.55 -30.51
CA VAL A 127 -16.81 -19.29 -31.54
C VAL A 127 -15.78 -18.26 -31.04
N PHE A 128 -16.20 -17.29 -30.21
CA PHE A 128 -15.31 -16.27 -29.66
C PHE A 128 -14.30 -16.83 -28.64
N PHE A 129 -14.72 -17.79 -27.80
CA PHE A 129 -13.84 -18.42 -26.82
C PHE A 129 -12.97 -19.55 -27.39
N SER A 130 -13.31 -20.10 -28.56
CA SER A 130 -12.59 -21.23 -29.17
C SER A 130 -11.60 -20.84 -30.27
N ALA A 131 -11.44 -19.54 -30.58
CA ALA A 131 -10.48 -19.08 -31.57
C ALA A 131 -9.04 -19.17 -31.01
N GLY A 132 -8.49 -20.38 -30.97
CA GLY A 132 -7.09 -20.62 -30.69
C GLY A 132 -6.23 -20.30 -31.90
N TYR A 133 -5.19 -19.49 -31.73
CA TYR A 133 -4.15 -19.31 -32.73
C TYR A 133 -3.19 -20.49 -32.65
N GLU A 134 -3.13 -21.31 -33.70
CA GLU A 134 -2.10 -22.36 -33.83
C GLU A 134 -0.79 -21.73 -34.31
N ASN A 135 0.14 -21.54 -33.37
CA ASN A 135 1.55 -21.50 -33.71
C ASN A 135 2.20 -22.74 -33.10
N ARG A 136 2.98 -23.48 -33.91
CA ARG A 136 3.51 -24.83 -33.60
C ARG A 136 3.86 -24.98 -32.11
N ASN A 137 3.04 -25.78 -31.41
CA ASN A 137 3.15 -26.31 -30.05
C ASN A 137 2.41 -25.63 -28.87
N VAL A 138 1.70 -24.50 -29.02
CA VAL A 138 0.83 -23.99 -27.92
C VAL A 138 -0.42 -23.28 -28.48
N THR A 139 -1.62 -23.77 -28.14
CA THR A 139 -2.89 -23.06 -28.38
C THR A 139 -3.12 -22.06 -27.25
N PHE A 140 -3.15 -20.77 -27.58
CA PHE A 140 -3.48 -19.73 -26.60
C PHE A 140 -5.01 -19.59 -26.50
N ASN A 141 -5.54 -19.85 -25.31
CA ASN A 141 -6.97 -19.72 -25.03
C ASN A 141 -7.31 -18.27 -24.61
N PHE A 142 -8.24 -17.64 -25.32
CA PHE A 142 -8.72 -16.29 -24.97
C PHE A 142 -9.38 -16.23 -23.58
N ALA A 143 -10.03 -17.32 -23.15
CA ALA A 143 -10.64 -17.39 -21.82
C ALA A 143 -9.59 -17.28 -20.71
N ASP A 144 -8.42 -17.89 -20.88
CA ASP A 144 -7.33 -17.81 -19.91
C ASP A 144 -6.76 -16.37 -19.84
N TRP A 145 -6.71 -15.64 -20.96
CA TRP A 145 -6.33 -14.22 -20.99
C TRP A 145 -7.35 -13.32 -20.26
N MET A 146 -8.65 -13.59 -20.45
CA MET A 146 -9.74 -12.94 -19.70
C MET A 146 -9.72 -13.29 -18.20
N GLY A 147 -8.89 -14.26 -17.80
CA GLY A 147 -8.72 -14.70 -16.42
C GLY A 147 -9.67 -15.81 -16.01
N LEU A 148 -10.33 -16.49 -16.96
CA LEU A 148 -11.20 -17.64 -16.74
C LEU A 148 -10.43 -18.94 -16.98
N ARG A 149 -10.01 -19.61 -15.91
CA ARG A 149 -9.25 -20.86 -15.99
C ARG A 149 -10.05 -22.03 -15.43
N LYS A 150 -10.17 -23.11 -16.20
CA LYS A 150 -10.76 -24.37 -15.71
C LYS A 150 -9.76 -25.05 -14.77
N THR A 151 -10.06 -25.10 -13.47
CA THR A 151 -9.27 -25.85 -12.48
C THR A 151 -9.76 -27.30 -12.38
N GLY A 152 -8.90 -28.20 -11.91
CA GLY A 152 -9.23 -29.62 -11.72
C GLY A 152 -10.26 -29.82 -10.61
N THR A 153 -11.03 -30.91 -10.70
CA THR A 153 -12.24 -31.23 -9.90
C THR A 153 -12.04 -31.33 -8.38
N LEU A 154 -10.81 -31.24 -7.89
CA LEU A 154 -10.51 -31.30 -6.47
C LEU A 154 -10.92 -30.00 -5.78
N PHE A 155 -11.86 -30.07 -4.84
CA PHE A 155 -12.47 -28.93 -4.14
C PHE A 155 -11.42 -27.93 -3.62
N GLY A 156 -10.29 -28.41 -3.08
CA GLY A 156 -9.20 -27.56 -2.59
C GLY A 156 -8.53 -26.69 -3.65
N VAL A 157 -8.38 -27.19 -4.89
CA VAL A 157 -7.79 -26.42 -6.00
C VAL A 157 -8.76 -25.36 -6.51
N HIS A 158 -10.04 -25.70 -6.64
CA HIS A 158 -11.11 -24.75 -6.95
C HIS A 158 -11.21 -23.63 -5.91
N LEU A 159 -11.22 -24.00 -4.62
CA LEU A 159 -11.32 -23.04 -3.53
C LEU A 159 -10.11 -22.09 -3.51
N ARG A 160 -8.89 -22.57 -3.76
CA ARG A 160 -7.70 -21.71 -3.84
C ARG A 160 -7.80 -20.65 -4.94
N TYR A 161 -8.42 -20.98 -6.07
CA TYR A 161 -8.62 -20.05 -7.17
C TYR A 161 -9.71 -19.00 -6.89
N ILE A 162 -10.80 -19.39 -6.22
CA ILE A 162 -11.95 -18.49 -5.93
C ILE A 162 -11.77 -17.72 -4.61
N SER A 163 -10.95 -18.23 -3.68
CA SER A 163 -10.68 -17.66 -2.35
C SER A 163 -10.41 -16.15 -2.33
N PRO A 164 -9.52 -15.56 -3.17
CA PRO A 164 -9.26 -14.12 -3.13
C PRO A 164 -10.50 -13.27 -3.46
N TYR A 165 -11.38 -13.75 -4.36
CA TYR A 165 -12.62 -13.07 -4.70
C TYR A 165 -13.63 -13.16 -3.55
N ILE A 166 -13.73 -14.32 -2.89
CA ILE A 166 -14.58 -14.49 -1.70
C ILE A 166 -14.11 -13.56 -0.58
N ILE A 167 -12.79 -13.51 -0.31
CA ILE A 167 -12.21 -12.61 0.68
C ILE A 167 -12.53 -11.15 0.34
N TYR A 168 -12.41 -10.76 -0.93
CA TYR A 168 -12.79 -9.42 -1.38
C TYR A 168 -14.28 -9.11 -1.16
N MET A 169 -15.16 -10.05 -1.48
CA MET A 169 -16.61 -9.90 -1.24
C MET A 169 -16.94 -9.79 0.25
N ILE A 170 -16.27 -10.56 1.12
CA ILE A 170 -16.41 -10.47 2.58
C ILE A 170 -15.91 -9.10 3.06
N LEU A 171 -14.76 -8.63 2.59
CA LEU A 171 -14.19 -7.36 3.01
C LEU A 171 -15.06 -6.16 2.59
N THR A 172 -15.56 -6.17 1.36
CA THR A 172 -16.42 -5.10 0.83
C THR A 172 -17.80 -5.09 1.50
N SER A 173 -18.38 -6.25 1.76
CA SER A 173 -19.62 -6.36 2.53
C SER A 173 -19.42 -5.91 3.98
N LEU A 174 -18.35 -6.32 4.65
CA LEU A 174 -18.01 -5.85 6.00
C LEU A 174 -17.82 -4.33 6.03
N HIS A 175 -17.11 -3.75 5.05
CA HIS A 175 -16.96 -2.30 4.93
C HIS A 175 -18.32 -1.59 4.79
N ALA A 176 -19.22 -2.13 3.97
CA ALA A 176 -20.58 -1.60 3.82
C ALA A 176 -21.40 -1.72 5.12
N VAL A 177 -21.27 -2.84 5.84
CA VAL A 177 -21.93 -3.07 7.14
C VAL A 177 -21.42 -2.09 8.20
N VAL A 178 -20.11 -1.88 8.29
CA VAL A 178 -19.53 -0.90 9.22
C VAL A 178 -20.02 0.50 8.89
N LYS A 179 -20.02 0.89 7.61
CA LYS A 179 -20.53 2.20 7.16
C LYS A 179 -22.02 2.37 7.47
N LEU A 180 -22.80 1.31 7.31
CA LEU A 180 -24.21 1.29 7.67
C LEU A 180 -24.40 1.46 9.19
N ARG A 181 -23.70 0.67 10.00
CA ARG A 181 -23.78 0.75 11.45
C ARG A 181 -23.42 2.15 11.96
N ASP A 182 -22.35 2.72 11.42
CA ASP A 182 -21.92 4.08 11.70
C ASP A 182 -22.99 5.12 11.29
N HIS A 183 -23.66 4.93 10.15
CA HIS A 183 -24.80 5.77 9.75
C HIS A 183 -26.00 5.65 10.71
N LEU A 184 -26.35 4.44 11.15
CA LEU A 184 -27.46 4.21 12.10
C LEU A 184 -27.17 4.82 13.48
N ILE A 185 -25.95 4.67 14.00
CA ILE A 185 -25.53 5.25 15.28
C ILE A 185 -25.57 6.78 15.21
N ARG A 186 -25.07 7.39 14.12
CA ARG A 186 -25.14 8.84 13.93
C ARG A 186 -26.57 9.36 13.97
N TYR A 187 -27.48 8.65 13.30
CA TYR A 187 -28.87 9.04 13.32
C TYR A 187 -29.44 8.96 14.73
N SER A 188 -29.23 7.86 15.46
CA SER A 188 -29.80 7.71 16.80
C SER A 188 -29.31 8.77 17.79
N MET A 189 -28.12 9.32 17.57
CA MET A 189 -27.51 10.36 18.42
C MET A 189 -27.82 11.79 17.95
N ASN A 190 -28.59 11.99 16.86
CA ASN A 190 -28.81 13.30 16.21
C ASN A 190 -27.52 14.10 15.95
N GLU A 191 -26.38 13.42 15.79
CA GLU A 191 -25.08 14.06 15.56
C GLU A 191 -24.79 14.19 14.06
N GLN A 192 -24.75 15.43 13.57
CA GLN A 192 -24.53 15.73 12.15
C GLN A 192 -23.05 15.90 11.76
N LYS A 193 -22.13 15.88 12.74
CA LYS A 193 -20.70 16.16 12.49
C LYS A 193 -19.93 14.89 12.13
N ASP A 194 -19.19 14.94 11.02
CA ASP A 194 -18.27 13.89 10.60
C ASP A 194 -17.21 13.62 11.70
N ARG A 195 -17.36 12.52 12.46
CA ARG A 195 -16.29 11.97 13.31
C ARG A 195 -15.20 11.34 12.43
N LYS A 196 -14.42 12.17 11.73
CA LYS A 196 -13.21 11.75 10.98
C LYS A 196 -12.05 11.41 11.93
N LEU A 197 -12.14 11.88 13.17
CA LEU A 197 -11.15 11.67 14.22
C LEU A 197 -11.65 10.55 15.14
N LEU A 198 -10.72 9.69 15.59
CA LEU A 198 -11.01 8.61 16.51
C LEU A 198 -11.45 9.15 17.88
N PHE A 199 -10.82 10.23 18.32
CA PHE A 199 -11.16 10.94 19.57
C PHE A 199 -11.42 12.42 19.28
N PRO A 200 -12.67 12.91 19.33
CA PRO A 200 -13.00 14.26 18.86
C PRO A 200 -12.51 15.37 19.79
N ASP A 201 -12.46 15.14 21.10
CA ASP A 201 -12.21 16.19 22.10
C ASP A 201 -10.74 16.57 22.26
N ILE A 202 -9.85 15.88 21.54
CA ILE A 202 -8.42 15.98 21.75
C ILE A 202 -7.83 17.12 20.94
N THR A 203 -7.08 17.96 21.66
CA THR A 203 -6.36 19.12 21.16
C THR A 203 -4.85 18.90 21.27
N ARG A 204 -4.06 19.81 20.69
CA ARG A 204 -2.60 19.80 20.81
C ARG A 204 -2.11 19.96 22.25
N GLN A 205 -2.87 20.65 23.11
CA GLN A 205 -2.52 20.89 24.51
C GLN A 205 -2.64 19.61 25.34
N ASP A 206 -3.60 18.75 25.04
CA ASP A 206 -3.77 17.46 25.72
C ASP A 206 -2.58 16.52 25.51
N ALA A 207 -1.84 16.70 24.41
CA ALA A 207 -0.60 15.97 24.14
C ALA A 207 0.59 16.43 25.00
N GLU A 208 0.52 17.64 25.57
CA GLU A 208 1.50 18.15 26.52
C GLU A 208 1.20 17.66 27.94
N ARG A 209 -0.09 17.39 28.24
CA ARG A 209 -0.56 17.04 29.59
C ARG A 209 -0.10 15.63 29.98
N ASP A 210 -0.69 14.57 29.42
CA ASP A 210 -0.43 13.19 29.89
C ASP A 210 -0.02 12.25 28.75
N PHE A 211 0.62 11.12 29.09
CA PHE A 211 1.03 10.10 28.11
C PHE A 211 -0.15 9.50 27.32
N PRO A 212 -1.31 9.16 27.94
CA PRO A 212 -2.50 8.76 27.18
C PRO A 212 -3.03 9.87 26.27
N GLY A 213 -2.93 11.14 26.69
CA GLY A 213 -3.29 12.30 25.87
C GLY A 213 -2.41 12.41 24.63
N LEU A 214 -1.09 12.25 24.79
CA LEU A 214 -0.12 12.18 23.70
C LEU A 214 -0.44 11.04 22.73
N LEU A 215 -0.68 9.82 23.23
CA LEU A 215 -0.98 8.66 22.40
C LEU A 215 -2.26 8.88 21.58
N LYS A 216 -3.35 9.32 22.22
CA LYS A 216 -4.60 9.58 21.53
C LYS A 216 -4.46 10.72 20.49
N TYR A 217 -3.64 11.74 20.77
CA TYR A 217 -3.31 12.79 19.81
C TYR A 217 -2.52 12.25 18.61
N VAL A 218 -1.53 11.39 18.83
CA VAL A 218 -0.75 10.74 17.76
C VAL A 218 -1.63 9.83 16.90
N LEU A 219 -2.59 9.10 17.49
CA LEU A 219 -3.53 8.29 16.72
C LEU A 219 -4.45 9.13 15.81
N ASN A 220 -4.83 10.33 16.24
CA ASN A 220 -5.65 11.24 15.44
C ASN A 220 -4.85 12.02 14.38
N TYR A 221 -3.72 12.61 14.77
CA TYR A 221 -2.99 13.60 13.97
C TYR A 221 -1.55 13.18 13.61
N GLY A 222 -1.15 11.94 13.90
CA GLY A 222 0.20 11.45 13.62
C GLY A 222 0.56 11.57 12.13
N TYR A 223 -0.33 11.11 11.25
CA TYR A 223 -0.14 11.26 9.81
C TYR A 223 -0.25 12.72 9.34
N PHE A 224 -1.02 13.56 10.02
CA PHE A 224 -1.09 14.99 9.72
C PHE A 224 0.26 15.70 9.99
N LYS A 225 0.97 15.29 11.05
CA LYS A 225 2.29 15.85 11.39
C LYS A 225 3.44 15.25 10.60
N PHE A 226 3.52 13.91 10.51
CA PHE A 226 4.65 13.16 9.94
C PHE A 226 4.40 12.57 8.54
N GLY A 227 3.25 12.85 7.92
CA GLY A 227 2.86 12.18 6.68
C GLY A 227 3.79 12.45 5.50
N CYS A 228 4.41 13.63 5.43
CA CYS A 228 5.37 13.96 4.36
C CYS A 228 6.63 13.11 4.47
N GLU A 229 7.17 12.97 5.68
CA GLU A 229 8.34 12.16 5.99
C GLU A 229 8.07 10.69 5.68
N ILE A 230 6.91 10.17 6.11
CA ILE A 230 6.47 8.79 5.81
C ILE A 230 6.32 8.58 4.29
N THR A 231 5.78 9.55 3.55
CA THR A 231 5.65 9.44 2.08
C THR A 231 7.01 9.43 1.37
N LEU A 232 7.98 10.24 1.83
CA LEU A 232 9.32 10.28 1.24
C LEU A 232 10.06 8.96 1.50
N ILE A 233 9.95 8.42 2.71
CA ILE A 233 10.52 7.10 3.06
C ILE A 233 9.87 6.00 2.22
N GLY A 234 8.54 6.02 2.08
CA GLY A 234 7.82 5.13 1.19
C GLY A 234 8.32 5.22 -0.26
N LEU A 235 8.49 6.43 -0.79
CA LEU A 235 8.99 6.67 -2.15
C LEU A 235 10.40 6.09 -2.35
N VAL A 236 11.34 6.39 -1.45
CA VAL A 236 12.71 5.83 -1.49
C VAL A 236 12.71 4.31 -1.39
N SER A 237 11.82 3.74 -0.57
CA SER A 237 11.69 2.29 -0.43
C SER A 237 11.22 1.64 -1.75
N THR A 238 10.29 2.25 -2.47
CA THR A 238 9.84 1.75 -3.79
C THR A 238 10.93 1.85 -4.85
N ILE A 239 11.73 2.93 -4.83
CA ILE A 239 12.88 3.10 -5.71
C ILE A 239 13.90 1.97 -5.48
N ALA A 240 14.22 1.69 -4.21
CA ALA A 240 15.19 0.66 -3.83
C ALA A 240 14.75 -0.77 -4.21
N HIS A 241 13.43 -1.03 -4.22
CA HIS A 241 12.87 -2.32 -4.60
C HIS A 241 12.76 -2.50 -6.13
N ARG A 242 12.33 -1.47 -6.87
CA ARG A 242 12.07 -1.56 -8.32
C ARG A 242 13.33 -1.73 -9.17
N ARG A 243 14.29 -0.81 -9.03
CA ARG A 243 15.54 -0.76 -9.83
C ARG A 243 15.34 -0.77 -11.36
N ASP A 244 14.25 -0.19 -11.86
CA ASP A 244 13.93 -0.11 -13.30
C ASP A 244 13.94 1.36 -13.78
N LEU A 245 13.74 1.61 -15.08
CA LEU A 245 13.66 2.96 -15.67
C LEU A 245 12.64 3.87 -14.95
N LEU A 246 11.51 3.31 -14.49
CA LEU A 246 10.51 4.05 -13.71
C LEU A 246 11.04 4.52 -12.34
N ALA A 247 11.97 3.78 -11.75
CA ALA A 247 12.60 4.19 -10.49
C ALA A 247 13.44 5.47 -10.67
N LEU A 248 14.08 5.66 -11.84
CA LEU A 248 14.78 6.91 -12.16
C LEU A 248 13.81 8.10 -12.27
N THR A 249 12.63 7.89 -12.85
CA THR A 249 11.61 8.94 -12.89
C THR A 249 11.07 9.29 -11.49
N TYR A 250 10.94 8.31 -10.59
CA TYR A 250 10.56 8.55 -9.19
C TYR A 250 11.63 9.29 -8.41
N LEU A 251 12.89 9.03 -8.73
CA LEU A 251 14.03 9.73 -8.17
C LEU A 251 14.08 11.21 -8.58
N ILE A 252 13.75 11.54 -9.83
CA ILE A 252 13.62 12.94 -10.27
C ILE A 252 12.54 13.65 -9.43
N TRP A 253 11.40 13.00 -9.20
CA TRP A 253 10.37 13.51 -8.30
C TRP A 253 10.86 13.64 -6.86
N LEU A 254 11.62 12.69 -6.34
CA LEU A 254 12.19 12.75 -4.99
C LEU A 254 13.11 13.97 -4.82
N VAL A 255 14.03 14.20 -5.76
CA VAL A 255 14.94 15.36 -5.74
C VAL A 255 14.13 16.66 -5.79
N LEU A 256 13.15 16.75 -6.70
CA LEU A 256 12.27 17.91 -6.80
C LEU A 256 11.54 18.20 -5.47
N LEU A 257 11.00 17.17 -4.82
CA LEU A 257 10.28 17.32 -3.54
C LEU A 257 11.20 17.74 -2.39
N LEU A 258 12.45 17.29 -2.37
CA LEU A 258 13.43 17.67 -1.33
C LEU A 258 13.96 19.09 -1.51
N SER A 259 14.06 19.58 -2.76
CA SER A 259 14.52 20.95 -3.06
C SER A 259 13.47 22.03 -2.75
N LEU A 260 12.21 21.65 -2.56
CA LEU A 260 11.10 22.58 -2.39
C LEU A 260 10.74 22.82 -0.92
N SER A 261 10.23 24.02 -0.62
CA SER A 261 9.65 24.30 0.69
C SER A 261 8.29 23.62 0.84
N ARG A 262 7.88 23.35 2.09
CA ARG A 262 6.61 22.68 2.42
C ARG A 262 5.40 23.27 1.70
N PHE A 263 5.34 24.61 1.58
CA PHE A 263 4.27 25.32 0.86
C PHE A 263 4.28 25.05 -0.64
N ARG A 264 5.46 25.04 -1.27
CA ARG A 264 5.59 24.72 -2.70
C ARG A 264 5.30 23.24 -2.95
N CYS A 265 5.74 22.35 -2.05
CA CYS A 265 5.40 20.92 -2.11
C CYS A 265 3.89 20.71 -2.08
N ALA A 266 3.15 21.40 -1.21
CA ALA A 266 1.69 21.30 -1.14
C ALA A 266 0.99 21.64 -2.47
N ARG A 267 1.53 22.57 -3.25
CA ARG A 267 0.99 22.95 -4.57
C ARG A 267 1.27 21.90 -5.65
N ILE A 268 2.49 21.36 -5.70
CA ILE A 268 2.92 20.38 -6.71
C ILE A 268 2.38 18.97 -6.41
N TRP A 269 1.97 18.70 -5.17
CA TRP A 269 1.51 17.39 -4.72
C TRP A 269 0.36 16.79 -5.55
N GLU A 270 -0.50 17.65 -6.09
CA GLU A 270 -1.60 17.25 -6.99
C GLU A 270 -1.07 16.63 -8.29
N ILE A 271 -0.04 17.24 -8.88
CA ILE A 271 0.62 16.78 -10.10
C ILE A 271 1.33 15.44 -9.83
N LEU A 272 2.01 15.33 -8.68
CA LEU A 272 2.64 14.09 -8.24
C LEU A 272 1.62 12.94 -8.15
N GLN A 273 0.43 13.18 -7.58
CA GLN A 273 -0.59 12.13 -7.48
C GLN A 273 -1.07 11.69 -8.87
N ILE A 274 -1.34 12.63 -9.78
CA ILE A 274 -1.79 12.31 -11.14
C ILE A 274 -0.73 11.48 -11.87
N TYR A 275 0.54 11.86 -11.73
CA TYR A 275 1.67 11.11 -12.29
C TYR A 275 1.70 9.66 -11.79
N PHE A 276 1.54 9.40 -10.49
CA PHE A 276 1.52 8.03 -9.95
C PHE A 276 0.29 7.23 -10.43
N VAL A 277 -0.88 7.86 -10.54
CA VAL A 277 -2.09 7.19 -11.07
C VAL A 277 -1.86 6.78 -12.53
N LEU A 278 -1.34 7.69 -13.36
CA LEU A 278 -1.05 7.42 -14.76
C LEU A 278 0.06 6.37 -14.91
N SER A 279 1.12 6.46 -14.10
CA SER A 279 2.22 5.49 -14.08
C SER A 279 1.72 4.08 -13.79
N ILE A 280 0.90 3.89 -12.74
CA ILE A 280 0.34 2.57 -12.40
C ILE A 280 -0.58 2.06 -13.51
N PHE A 281 -1.38 2.94 -14.13
CA PHE A 281 -2.22 2.56 -15.26
C PHE A 281 -1.39 2.05 -16.44
N VAL A 282 -0.35 2.77 -16.85
CA VAL A 282 0.56 2.36 -17.94
C VAL A 282 1.27 1.06 -17.59
N GLN A 283 1.73 0.88 -16.36
CA GLN A 283 2.35 -0.36 -15.90
C GLN A 283 1.38 -1.55 -15.94
N TYR A 284 0.12 -1.33 -15.54
CA TYR A 284 -0.90 -2.37 -15.59
C TYR A 284 -1.21 -2.77 -17.03
N VAL A 285 -1.36 -1.81 -17.93
CA VAL A 285 -1.54 -2.08 -19.37
C VAL A 285 -0.31 -2.78 -19.96
N TYR A 286 0.90 -2.43 -19.53
CA TYR A 286 2.13 -3.11 -19.96
C TYR A 286 2.17 -4.58 -19.50
N LEU A 287 1.64 -4.90 -18.31
CA LEU A 287 1.50 -6.29 -17.86
C LEU A 287 0.37 -7.04 -18.52
N LEU A 288 -0.68 -6.33 -18.96
CA LEU A 288 -1.77 -6.90 -19.73
C LEU A 288 -1.26 -7.12 -21.16
N THR A 289 -0.62 -8.27 -21.40
CA THR A 289 -0.18 -8.67 -22.74
C THR A 289 -1.32 -8.53 -23.74
N PHE A 290 -1.01 -8.15 -24.99
CA PHE A 290 -2.05 -7.95 -26.02
C PHE A 290 -2.90 -9.22 -26.19
N PRO A 291 -4.22 -9.09 -26.38
CA PRO A 291 -5.10 -10.24 -26.48
C PRO A 291 -4.67 -11.14 -27.65
N PRO A 292 -4.57 -12.46 -27.43
CA PRO A 292 -3.97 -13.39 -28.39
C PRO A 292 -4.71 -13.44 -29.73
N ASN A 293 -6.02 -13.14 -29.76
CA ASN A 293 -6.84 -13.16 -30.97
C ASN A 293 -6.52 -12.02 -31.96
N LEU A 294 -5.85 -10.95 -31.50
CA LEU A 294 -5.42 -9.84 -32.35
C LEU A 294 -3.96 -9.99 -32.85
N CYS A 295 -3.29 -11.10 -32.51
CA CYS A 295 -1.94 -11.39 -33.02
C CYS A 295 -1.98 -11.83 -34.49
N LYS A 296 -2.19 -10.88 -35.41
CA LYS A 296 -1.62 -11.01 -36.76
C LYS A 296 -0.12 -10.71 -36.65
N VAL A 297 0.69 -11.75 -36.76
CA VAL A 297 2.12 -11.71 -37.14
C VAL A 297 2.88 -10.47 -36.65
N TYR A 298 3.03 -10.31 -35.33
CA TYR A 298 4.14 -9.50 -34.83
C TYR A 298 5.17 -10.43 -34.22
N SER A 299 6.27 -10.60 -34.96
CA SER A 299 7.49 -11.28 -34.55
C SER A 299 8.23 -10.46 -33.48
N TYR A 300 7.56 -10.14 -32.38
CA TYR A 300 8.21 -9.52 -31.21
C TYR A 300 8.35 -10.55 -30.09
N LYS A 301 9.08 -11.62 -30.39
CA LYS A 301 9.42 -12.67 -29.43
C LYS A 301 10.47 -12.22 -28.40
N SER A 302 10.93 -10.95 -28.38
CA SER A 302 12.01 -10.49 -27.48
C SER A 302 11.62 -9.53 -26.33
N LEU A 303 10.61 -8.65 -26.44
CA LEU A 303 10.21 -7.74 -25.33
C LEU A 303 9.11 -8.35 -24.48
N TRP A 304 8.12 -9.00 -25.11
CA TRP A 304 6.88 -9.39 -24.43
C TRP A 304 6.87 -10.85 -23.97
N SER A 305 7.89 -11.63 -24.37
CA SER A 305 8.17 -12.96 -23.83
C SER A 305 8.99 -12.84 -22.55
N THR A 306 8.44 -12.22 -21.52
CA THR A 306 9.10 -12.05 -20.24
C THR A 306 8.82 -13.30 -19.38
N SER A 307 9.87 -14.08 -19.13
CA SER A 307 9.91 -15.29 -18.27
C SER A 307 9.07 -15.14 -17.00
N ASP A 308 8.42 -16.21 -16.53
CA ASP A 308 7.51 -16.22 -15.37
C ASP A 308 8.12 -15.59 -14.10
N SER A 309 9.45 -15.61 -13.94
CA SER A 309 10.15 -14.94 -12.83
C SER A 309 10.07 -13.40 -12.91
N LYS A 310 10.13 -12.82 -14.11
CA LYS A 310 9.98 -11.37 -14.34
C LYS A 310 8.53 -10.93 -14.10
N ASN A 311 7.55 -11.78 -14.40
CA ASN A 311 6.14 -11.51 -14.13
C ASN A 311 5.84 -11.44 -12.62
N TYR A 312 6.45 -12.31 -11.81
CA TYR A 312 6.31 -12.24 -10.34
C TYR A 312 6.92 -10.96 -9.76
N LYS A 313 8.13 -10.58 -10.22
CA LYS A 313 8.79 -9.33 -9.80
C LYS A 313 7.96 -8.10 -10.15
N ASN A 314 7.40 -8.04 -11.37
CA ASN A 314 6.60 -6.89 -11.80
C ASN A 314 5.27 -6.76 -11.02
N ARG A 315 4.61 -7.89 -10.67
CA ARG A 315 3.41 -7.86 -9.82
C ARG A 315 3.69 -7.30 -8.43
N SER A 316 4.81 -7.69 -7.82
CA SER A 316 5.25 -7.16 -6.53
C SER A 316 5.51 -5.64 -6.61
N ASN A 317 6.16 -5.18 -7.68
CA ASN A 317 6.46 -3.76 -7.90
C ASN A 317 5.20 -2.90 -7.94
N ILE A 318 4.11 -3.34 -8.58
CA ILE A 318 2.85 -2.58 -8.65
C ILE A 318 2.21 -2.43 -7.27
N MET A 319 2.29 -3.45 -6.41
CA MET A 319 1.75 -3.37 -5.04
C MET A 319 2.45 -2.26 -4.24
N PHE A 320 3.77 -2.18 -4.33
CA PHE A 320 4.55 -1.13 -3.66
C PHE A 320 4.20 0.28 -4.16
N ASP A 321 4.02 0.44 -5.48
CA ASP A 321 3.58 1.72 -6.06
C ASP A 321 2.18 2.10 -5.60
N TYR A 322 1.28 1.14 -5.48
CA TYR A 322 -0.06 1.37 -4.95
C TYR A 322 -0.02 1.81 -3.48
N ILE A 323 0.84 1.20 -2.66
CA ILE A 323 1.05 1.63 -1.27
C ILE A 323 1.55 3.08 -1.22
N VAL A 324 2.51 3.46 -2.06
CA VAL A 324 2.98 4.86 -2.14
C VAL A 324 1.88 5.80 -2.64
N LEU A 325 1.09 5.40 -3.63
CA LEU A 325 -0.07 6.19 -4.07
C LEU A 325 -1.09 6.40 -2.94
N LEU A 326 -1.33 5.39 -2.11
CA LEU A 326 -2.19 5.52 -0.93
C LEU A 326 -1.62 6.57 0.05
N LEU A 327 -0.31 6.52 0.34
CA LEU A 327 0.34 7.52 1.18
C LEU A 327 0.24 8.93 0.55
N ILE A 328 0.59 9.09 -0.73
CA ILE A 328 0.47 10.37 -1.45
C ILE A 328 -0.96 10.92 -1.39
N SER A 329 -1.98 10.07 -1.57
CA SER A 329 -3.39 10.47 -1.53
C SER A 329 -3.83 10.95 -0.13
N ARG A 330 -3.29 10.34 0.93
CA ARG A 330 -3.55 10.75 2.32
C ARG A 330 -2.83 12.06 2.63
N GLN A 331 -1.60 12.21 2.17
CA GLN A 331 -0.81 13.41 2.39
C GLN A 331 -1.39 14.62 1.63
N ARG A 332 -1.96 14.41 0.44
CA ARG A 332 -2.73 15.44 -0.27
C ARG A 332 -3.86 16.00 0.58
N LYS A 333 -4.64 15.11 1.22
CA LYS A 333 -5.73 15.53 2.12
C LYS A 333 -5.19 16.32 3.31
N SER A 334 -4.06 15.89 3.87
CA SER A 334 -3.35 16.60 4.95
C SER A 334 -2.96 18.02 4.52
N PHE A 335 -2.28 18.18 3.38
CA PHE A 335 -1.91 19.49 2.85
C PHE A 335 -3.11 20.39 2.54
N ARG A 336 -4.22 19.83 2.04
CA ARG A 336 -5.45 20.60 1.84
C ARG A 336 -6.06 21.10 3.15
N VAL A 337 -5.93 20.34 4.24
CA VAL A 337 -6.37 20.78 5.57
C VAL A 337 -5.44 21.85 6.12
N GLU A 338 -4.13 21.65 5.99
CA GLU A 338 -3.10 22.61 6.41
C GLU A 338 -3.23 23.95 5.69
N MET A 339 -3.46 23.94 4.38
CA MET A 339 -3.63 25.18 3.60
C MET A 339 -4.92 25.93 3.95
N ARG A 340 -5.98 25.22 4.35
CA ARG A 340 -7.25 25.84 4.76
C ARG A 340 -7.17 26.49 6.14
N HIS A 341 -6.37 25.94 7.04
CA HIS A 341 -6.26 26.41 8.44
C HIS A 341 -4.89 27.02 8.74
N ILE A 342 -4.24 27.62 7.73
CA ILE A 342 -2.89 28.16 7.87
C ILE A 342 -2.83 29.33 8.87
N ASN A 343 -3.87 30.16 8.88
CA ASN A 343 -3.98 31.33 9.77
C ASN A 343 -4.81 31.03 11.02
N ASP A 344 -5.42 29.85 11.11
CA ASP A 344 -6.29 29.49 12.22
C ASP A 344 -5.48 28.77 13.31
N LEU A 345 -5.03 29.56 14.29
CA LEU A 345 -4.34 29.07 15.49
C LEU A 345 -5.22 28.17 16.36
N SER A 346 -6.56 28.22 16.19
CA SER A 346 -7.52 27.41 16.96
C SER A 346 -7.70 25.98 16.43
N TYR A 347 -7.05 25.65 15.31
CA TYR A 347 -7.13 24.30 14.75
C TYR A 347 -6.59 23.25 15.73
N ARG A 348 -7.43 22.28 16.12
CA ARG A 348 -7.15 21.26 17.15
C ARG A 348 -5.86 20.45 16.91
N GLY A 349 -5.49 20.22 15.64
CA GLY A 349 -4.25 19.52 15.26
C GLY A 349 -2.98 20.39 15.31
N GLY A 350 -3.12 21.68 15.60
CA GLY A 350 -2.03 22.66 15.72
C GLY A 350 -1.30 22.96 14.42
N VAL A 351 -0.46 24.00 14.47
CA VAL A 351 0.29 24.51 13.32
C VAL A 351 1.44 23.57 12.92
N ASN A 352 1.75 23.48 11.61
CA ASN A 352 2.82 22.62 11.06
C ASN A 352 3.86 23.42 10.25
N THR A 353 4.09 24.68 10.64
CA THR A 353 5.02 25.60 9.99
C THR A 353 6.46 25.32 10.40
N ASN A 354 7.39 25.81 9.59
CA ASN A 354 8.82 25.68 9.86
C ASN A 354 9.25 26.68 10.94
N VAL A 355 9.85 26.18 12.03
CA VAL A 355 10.15 26.98 13.23
C VAL A 355 11.56 27.60 13.20
N VAL A 356 12.39 27.23 12.22
CA VAL A 356 13.82 27.57 12.15
C VAL A 356 14.13 29.06 12.39
N ASN A 357 13.32 29.97 11.83
CA ASN A 357 13.54 31.41 12.00
C ASN A 357 13.28 31.88 13.44
N ASN A 358 12.37 31.23 14.17
CA ASN A 358 12.12 31.52 15.58
C ASN A 358 13.26 30.96 16.45
N ILE A 359 13.79 29.78 16.10
CA ILE A 359 14.96 29.17 16.77
C ILE A 359 16.20 30.04 16.57
N ALA A 360 16.41 30.59 15.37
CA ALA A 360 17.56 31.45 15.08
C ALA A 360 17.55 32.77 15.89
N LYS A 361 16.38 33.20 16.37
CA LYS A 361 16.23 34.39 17.22
C LYS A 361 16.29 34.07 18.72
N LEU A 362 16.43 32.79 19.08
CA LEU A 362 16.51 32.34 20.47
C LEU A 362 17.73 32.97 21.15
N GLY A 363 17.53 33.60 22.30
CA GLY A 363 18.57 34.32 23.06
C GLY A 363 18.82 35.76 22.61
N HIS A 364 18.33 36.19 21.44
CA HIS A 364 18.43 37.58 20.97
C HIS A 364 17.14 38.39 21.18
N VAL A 365 15.98 37.73 21.11
CA VAL A 365 14.67 38.34 21.32
C VAL A 365 13.88 37.48 22.32
N TYR A 366 13.12 38.11 23.21
CA TYR A 366 12.19 37.39 24.07
C TYR A 366 11.19 36.61 23.20
N PHE A 367 11.26 35.29 23.28
CA PHE A 367 10.43 34.37 22.51
C PHE A 367 9.78 33.38 23.49
N GLU A 368 8.45 33.44 23.61
CA GLU A 368 7.71 32.50 24.43
C GLU A 368 7.46 31.21 23.64
N ASN A 369 8.10 30.12 24.06
CA ASN A 369 7.94 28.82 23.42
C ASN A 369 6.56 28.24 23.76
N PRO A 370 5.72 27.85 22.77
CA PRO A 370 4.40 27.28 23.03
C PRO A 370 4.42 25.91 23.74
N THR A 371 5.57 25.22 23.76
CA THR A 371 5.74 23.95 24.47
C THR A 371 6.33 24.18 25.84
N HIS A 372 5.83 23.49 26.86
CA HIS A 372 6.39 23.58 28.19
C HIS A 372 7.82 23.03 28.24
N ASP A 373 8.61 23.52 29.18
CA ASP A 373 9.96 23.04 29.42
C ASP A 373 9.92 21.67 30.11
N PHE A 374 10.22 20.63 29.33
CA PHE A 374 10.21 19.24 29.77
C PHE A 374 11.61 18.75 30.19
N CYS A 375 12.67 19.55 29.95
CA CYS A 375 14.04 19.21 30.33
C CYS A 375 14.28 19.53 31.80
N SER A 376 13.94 20.75 32.24
CA SER A 376 14.20 21.21 33.61
C SER A 376 13.21 20.61 34.62
N TYR A 377 11.95 20.45 34.22
CA TYR A 377 10.86 20.03 35.11
C TYR A 377 10.09 18.85 34.51
N VAL A 378 10.54 17.63 34.83
CA VAL A 378 9.85 16.40 34.43
C VAL A 378 8.57 16.25 35.26
N ARG A 379 7.40 16.41 34.63
CA ARG A 379 6.10 16.28 35.32
C ARG A 379 5.52 14.88 35.16
N ASN A 380 5.53 14.36 33.94
CA ASN A 380 4.81 13.14 33.58
C ASN A 380 5.70 12.15 32.80
N TYR A 381 5.24 10.89 32.70
CA TYR A 381 5.90 9.87 31.87
C TYR A 381 5.99 10.26 30.39
N ALA A 382 5.12 11.16 29.92
CA ALA A 382 5.22 11.75 28.58
C ALA A 382 6.50 12.57 28.41
N ASP A 383 6.93 13.27 29.47
CA ASP A 383 8.10 14.13 29.41
C ASP A 383 9.37 13.30 29.53
N VAL A 384 9.39 12.27 30.36
CA VAL A 384 10.45 11.24 30.36
C VAL A 384 10.64 10.65 28.97
N PHE A 385 9.54 10.30 28.29
CA PHE A 385 9.57 9.77 26.94
C PHE A 385 10.07 10.79 25.91
N LYS A 386 9.65 12.06 26.00
CA LYS A 386 10.14 13.14 25.13
C LYS A 386 11.65 13.35 25.33
N THR A 387 12.12 13.46 26.58
CA THR A 387 13.54 13.60 26.91
C THR A 387 14.35 12.45 26.34
N ALA A 388 13.91 11.20 26.56
CA ALA A 388 14.58 10.02 26.01
C ALA A 388 14.68 10.09 24.48
N ILE A 389 13.61 10.46 23.77
CA ILE A 389 13.64 10.56 22.31
C ILE A 389 14.55 11.71 21.86
N PHE A 390 14.33 12.92 22.34
CA PHE A 390 14.99 14.11 21.78
C PHE A 390 16.50 14.13 22.03
N PHE A 391 16.96 13.60 23.18
CA PHE A 391 18.40 13.51 23.46
C PHE A 391 19.06 12.30 22.79
N SER A 392 18.40 11.13 22.72
CA SER A 392 19.03 9.93 22.16
C SER A 392 18.96 9.83 20.63
N PHE A 393 17.93 10.39 19.98
CA PHE A 393 17.68 10.15 18.55
C PHE A 393 18.83 10.63 17.67
N PHE A 394 19.48 11.75 18.00
CA PHE A 394 20.65 12.24 17.27
C PHE A 394 21.79 11.20 17.24
N TRP A 395 22.18 10.68 18.40
CA TRP A 395 23.25 9.68 18.52
C TRP A 395 22.89 8.37 17.82
N ILE A 396 21.62 7.95 17.91
CA ILE A 396 21.12 6.78 17.19
C ILE A 396 21.24 7.01 15.68
N THR A 397 20.87 8.19 15.16
CA THR A 397 21.00 8.48 13.73
C THR A 397 22.44 8.46 13.27
N LEU A 398 23.36 8.99 14.07
CA LEU A 398 24.80 9.00 13.78
C LEU A 398 25.37 7.58 13.76
N ALA A 399 24.98 6.75 14.73
CA ALA A 399 25.36 5.34 14.79
C ALA A 399 24.87 4.55 13.57
N ILE A 400 23.65 4.83 13.10
CA ILE A 400 23.08 4.18 11.90
C ILE A 400 23.80 4.64 10.62
N VAL A 401 24.15 5.92 10.51
CA VAL A 401 24.95 6.44 9.39
C VAL A 401 26.33 5.77 9.37
N PHE A 402 26.97 5.63 10.53
CA PHE A 402 28.25 4.93 10.66
C PHE A 402 28.12 3.44 10.29
N LEU A 403 27.13 2.73 10.86
CA LEU A 403 26.89 1.32 10.60
C LEU A 403 26.59 1.06 9.12
N GLY A 404 25.73 1.87 8.52
CA GLY A 404 25.42 1.75 7.10
C GLY A 404 26.60 2.10 6.19
N GLY A 405 27.51 2.97 6.63
CA GLY A 405 28.80 3.22 5.99
C GLY A 405 29.71 2.00 6.01
N VAL A 406 29.91 1.39 7.17
CA VAL A 406 30.78 0.21 7.36
C VAL A 406 30.22 -1.04 6.68
N CYS A 407 28.90 -1.25 6.75
CA CYS A 407 28.25 -2.42 6.14
C CYS A 407 28.13 -2.33 4.61
N SER A 408 28.33 -1.15 4.01
CA SER A 408 28.29 -0.97 2.56
C SER A 408 29.72 -0.98 2.01
N THR A 409 30.03 -1.89 1.08
CA THR A 409 31.38 -2.05 0.51
C THR A 409 31.68 -1.11 -0.66
N ASP A 410 30.89 -0.06 -0.86
CA ASP A 410 31.04 0.85 -2.00
C ASP A 410 31.95 2.03 -1.66
N ILE A 411 32.72 2.54 -2.63
CA ILE A 411 33.53 3.76 -2.42
C ILE A 411 32.68 4.96 -1.98
N LEU A 412 31.42 4.99 -2.40
CA LEU A 412 30.44 6.00 -2.04
C LEU A 412 30.02 5.93 -0.56
N SER A 413 30.18 4.80 0.12
CA SER A 413 29.83 4.67 1.54
C SER A 413 30.86 5.35 2.46
N LEU A 414 32.09 5.55 1.98
CA LEU A 414 33.17 6.23 2.69
C LEU A 414 32.75 7.65 3.11
N GLY A 415 31.95 8.34 2.30
CA GLY A 415 31.41 9.65 2.66
C GLY A 415 30.50 9.63 3.90
N TYR A 416 29.77 8.53 4.15
CA TYR A 416 28.99 8.39 5.40
C TYR A 416 29.89 8.22 6.61
N ILE A 417 31.00 7.48 6.47
CA ILE A 417 31.97 7.28 7.54
C ILE A 417 32.65 8.61 7.88
N ILE A 418 33.13 9.35 6.87
CA ILE A 418 33.72 10.68 7.07
C ILE A 418 32.71 11.61 7.77
N PHE A 419 31.48 11.68 7.27
CA PHE A 419 30.45 12.52 7.87
C PHE A 419 30.18 12.12 9.32
N ALA A 420 30.04 10.82 9.60
CA ALA A 420 29.79 10.33 10.94
C ALA A 420 30.94 10.67 11.91
N LEU A 421 32.20 10.50 11.48
CA LEU A 421 33.37 10.82 12.29
C LEU A 421 33.49 12.32 12.59
N ILE A 422 33.23 13.19 11.61
CA ILE A 422 33.25 14.65 11.83
C ILE A 422 32.20 15.06 12.87
N PHE A 423 30.98 14.51 12.78
CA PHE A 423 29.92 14.82 13.75
C PHE A 423 30.16 14.20 15.12
N LEU A 424 30.79 13.03 15.19
CA LEU A 424 31.16 12.39 16.45
C LEU A 424 32.26 13.20 17.16
N LEU A 425 33.27 13.67 16.42
CA LEU A 425 34.35 14.49 16.96
C LEU A 425 33.84 15.80 17.56
N GLN A 426 32.84 16.42 16.93
CA GLN A 426 32.26 17.67 17.40
C GLN A 426 31.32 17.50 18.60
N GLY A 427 30.78 16.30 18.80
CA GLY A 427 30.01 15.96 20.00
C GLY A 427 28.76 16.81 20.25
N SER A 428 28.48 17.11 21.52
CA SER A 428 27.32 17.90 21.95
C SER A 428 27.43 19.40 21.60
N GLU A 429 28.63 19.89 21.28
CA GLU A 429 28.84 21.30 20.90
C GLU A 429 28.14 21.66 19.59
N ILE A 430 27.73 20.67 18.79
CA ILE A 430 26.92 20.88 17.58
C ILE A 430 25.62 21.62 17.90
N TYR A 431 25.00 21.34 19.05
CA TYR A 431 23.72 21.97 19.44
C TYR A 431 23.85 23.48 19.70
N LEU A 432 25.06 23.95 20.03
CA LEU A 432 25.34 25.35 20.32
C LEU A 432 25.55 26.19 19.06
N GLN A 433 25.75 25.55 17.91
CA GLN A 433 25.96 26.26 16.65
C GLN A 433 24.67 26.86 16.11
N ASN A 434 24.82 27.85 15.23
CA ASN A 434 23.69 28.47 14.54
C ASN A 434 22.83 27.41 13.83
N ILE A 435 21.50 27.44 14.08
CA ILE A 435 20.55 26.46 13.55
C ILE A 435 20.60 26.33 12.02
N HIS A 436 20.85 27.44 11.31
CA HIS A 436 20.98 27.43 9.85
C HIS A 436 22.19 26.61 9.37
N PHE A 437 23.29 26.62 10.13
CA PHE A 437 24.49 25.84 9.81
C PHE A 437 24.25 24.34 10.05
N ILE A 438 23.60 23.98 11.16
CA ILE A 438 23.21 22.58 11.46
C ILE A 438 22.32 22.04 10.35
N ILE A 439 21.27 22.78 9.98
CA ILE A 439 20.32 22.38 8.94
C ILE A 439 20.98 22.30 7.56
N CYS A 440 21.93 23.18 7.25
CA CYS A 440 22.68 23.14 6.00
C CYS A 440 23.52 21.85 5.90
N ARG A 441 24.30 21.53 6.94
CA ARG A 441 25.10 20.30 6.98
C ARG A 441 24.23 19.05 6.93
N TRP A 442 23.08 19.06 7.60
CA TRP A 442 22.14 17.94 7.55
C TRP A 442 21.46 17.78 6.18
N ASN A 443 21.12 18.89 5.52
CA ASN A 443 20.66 18.87 4.12
C ASN A 443 21.74 18.29 3.19
N CYS A 444 23.03 18.61 3.41
CA CYS A 444 24.13 18.00 2.66
C CYS A 444 24.20 16.48 2.86
N LEU A 445 23.98 15.97 4.08
CA LEU A 445 23.91 14.52 4.33
C LEU A 445 22.75 13.87 3.57
N ILE A 446 21.55 14.47 3.62
CA ILE A 446 20.37 13.97 2.91
C ILE A 446 20.62 13.99 1.39
N ALA A 447 21.21 15.07 0.87
CA ALA A 447 21.56 15.19 -0.54
C ALA A 447 22.59 14.15 -0.97
N PHE A 448 23.64 13.94 -0.16
CA PHE A 448 24.64 12.90 -0.39
C PHE A 448 24.00 11.50 -0.39
N ASN A 449 23.07 11.24 0.53
CA ASN A 449 22.35 9.97 0.56
C ASN A 449 21.51 9.74 -0.71
N VAL A 450 20.75 10.74 -1.13
CA VAL A 450 19.94 10.65 -2.35
C VAL A 450 20.82 10.50 -3.59
N LEU A 451 21.97 11.18 -3.65
CA LEU A 451 22.94 11.02 -4.73
C LEU A 451 23.48 9.58 -4.80
N ASN A 452 23.80 8.98 -3.66
CA ASN A 452 24.25 7.58 -3.62
C ASN A 452 23.16 6.62 -4.13
N ILE A 453 21.89 6.86 -3.78
CA ILE A 453 20.76 6.08 -4.30
C ILE A 453 20.62 6.30 -5.82
N MET A 454 20.71 7.55 -6.29
CA MET A 454 20.65 7.90 -7.72
C MET A 454 21.70 7.14 -8.53
N VAL A 455 22.96 7.23 -8.12
CA VAL A 455 24.08 6.59 -8.82
C VAL A 455 23.91 5.08 -8.87
N LYS A 456 23.55 4.47 -7.73
CA LYS A 456 23.35 3.01 -7.67
C LYS A 456 22.18 2.53 -8.54
N VAL A 457 21.04 3.23 -8.50
CA VAL A 457 19.89 2.85 -9.33
C VAL A 457 20.18 3.06 -10.81
N ALA A 458 20.88 4.14 -11.18
CA ALA A 458 21.30 4.36 -12.56
C ALA A 458 22.21 3.22 -13.05
N ILE A 459 23.17 2.78 -12.24
CA ILE A 459 24.03 1.64 -12.53
C ILE A 459 23.21 0.35 -12.69
N SER A 460 22.26 0.07 -11.77
CA SER A 460 21.39 -1.11 -11.87
C SER A 460 20.58 -1.14 -13.16
N VAL A 461 20.10 0.03 -13.61
CA VAL A 461 19.32 0.15 -14.86
C VAL A 461 20.20 -0.05 -16.08
N ILE A 462 21.42 0.49 -16.07
CA ILE A 462 22.39 0.30 -17.14
C ILE A 462 22.75 -1.19 -17.26
N GLU A 463 23.01 -1.89 -16.15
CA GLU A 463 23.25 -3.34 -16.13
C GLU A 463 22.08 -4.13 -16.74
N GLY A 464 20.84 -3.72 -16.49
CA GLY A 464 19.64 -4.42 -16.99
C GLY A 464 19.29 -4.16 -18.45
N THR A 465 19.66 -2.99 -19.00
CA THR A 465 19.37 -2.60 -20.40
C THR A 465 20.43 -3.12 -21.37
N ILE A 466 21.65 -3.21 -20.88
CA ILE A 466 22.81 -3.60 -21.64
C ILE A 466 22.95 -5.13 -21.54
N VAL A 467 22.35 -5.84 -22.50
CA VAL A 467 22.74 -7.23 -22.81
C VAL A 467 24.11 -7.19 -23.51
N ILE A 468 25.16 -6.74 -22.81
CA ILE A 468 26.52 -6.76 -23.35
C ILE A 468 27.08 -8.14 -23.08
N GLU A 469 27.24 -8.88 -24.17
CA GLU A 469 28.44 -9.65 -24.48
C GLU A 469 29.61 -9.28 -23.55
N LYS A 470 29.73 -10.01 -22.44
CA LYS A 470 30.92 -10.21 -21.59
C LYS A 470 32.16 -9.34 -21.91
N ASN A 471 32.07 -8.01 -21.78
CA ASN A 471 33.26 -7.18 -21.69
C ASN A 471 33.74 -7.22 -20.24
N SER A 472 34.89 -7.87 -20.04
CA SER A 472 35.48 -8.16 -18.73
C SER A 472 35.62 -6.90 -17.86
N ILE A 473 36.02 -5.76 -18.44
CA ILE A 473 36.29 -4.52 -17.71
C ILE A 473 35.01 -3.85 -17.18
N LEU A 474 33.95 -3.75 -18.00
CA LEU A 474 32.68 -3.14 -17.58
C LEU A 474 31.98 -3.98 -16.51
N SER A 475 32.10 -5.31 -16.59
CA SER A 475 31.58 -6.22 -15.55
C SER A 475 32.31 -6.09 -14.20
N ILE A 476 33.61 -5.76 -14.21
CA ILE A 476 34.39 -5.51 -12.99
C ILE A 476 33.95 -4.19 -12.34
N VAL A 477 33.80 -3.12 -13.13
CA VAL A 477 33.34 -1.81 -12.61
C VAL A 477 31.92 -1.91 -12.05
N PHE A 478 31.03 -2.66 -12.70
CA PHE A 478 29.68 -2.90 -12.18
C PHE A 478 29.67 -3.76 -10.92
N ASN A 479 30.48 -4.82 -10.83
CA ASN A 479 30.55 -5.64 -9.62
C ASN A 479 31.16 -4.89 -8.43
N VAL A 480 32.13 -3.99 -8.66
CA VAL A 480 32.77 -3.16 -7.62
C VAL A 480 31.83 -2.06 -7.11
N MET A 481 30.95 -1.53 -7.95
CA MET A 481 30.01 -0.45 -7.60
C MET A 481 28.60 -0.94 -7.21
N HIS A 482 28.24 -2.17 -7.60
CA HIS A 482 26.92 -2.74 -7.41
C HIS A 482 27.05 -4.26 -7.28
N GLN A 483 27.43 -4.75 -6.10
CA GLN A 483 27.51 -6.19 -5.85
C GLN A 483 26.09 -6.81 -5.89
N THR A 484 25.67 -7.34 -7.05
CA THR A 484 24.35 -7.96 -7.25
C THR A 484 24.36 -9.48 -7.28
N ALA A 485 25.52 -10.10 -7.48
CA ALA A 485 25.59 -11.54 -7.63
C ALA A 485 26.08 -12.23 -6.35
N PRO A 486 25.32 -13.19 -5.79
CA PRO A 486 25.88 -14.12 -4.84
C PRO A 486 26.98 -14.92 -5.54
N CYS A 487 28.09 -15.13 -4.85
CA CYS A 487 28.78 -16.40 -5.02
C CYS A 487 27.86 -17.44 -4.37
N GLU A 488 27.01 -18.10 -5.17
CA GLU A 488 26.49 -19.39 -4.73
C GLU A 488 27.72 -20.27 -4.52
N ASN A 489 27.89 -20.77 -3.29
CA ASN A 489 28.75 -21.91 -3.05
C ASN A 489 28.18 -23.06 -3.89
N VAL A 490 28.72 -23.23 -5.10
CA VAL A 490 28.55 -24.47 -5.84
C VAL A 490 29.09 -25.53 -4.91
N ASN A 491 28.20 -26.36 -4.35
CA ASN A 491 28.59 -27.49 -3.50
C ASN A 491 29.75 -28.22 -4.18
N ASP A 492 30.91 -28.27 -3.50
CA ASP A 492 32.21 -28.76 -3.97
C ASP A 492 32.26 -30.25 -4.37
N ASN A 493 31.12 -30.93 -4.52
CA ASN A 493 31.07 -32.39 -4.67
C ASN A 493 30.81 -32.88 -6.11
N LYS A 494 30.83 -32.02 -7.13
CA LYS A 494 30.64 -32.42 -8.53
C LYS A 494 31.67 -31.84 -9.51
N ILE A 495 32.88 -31.54 -9.04
CA ILE A 495 33.96 -31.00 -9.87
C ILE A 495 35.17 -31.91 -9.76
N SER A 496 35.18 -33.02 -10.50
CA SER A 496 36.43 -33.75 -10.76
C SER A 496 36.69 -34.09 -12.22
N GLU A 497 35.75 -33.92 -13.17
CA GLU A 497 36.00 -34.41 -14.55
C GLU A 497 35.52 -33.54 -15.73
N ILE A 498 35.15 -32.27 -15.53
CA ILE A 498 34.87 -31.36 -16.68
C ILE A 498 35.76 -30.13 -16.63
N ASN A 499 37.04 -30.42 -16.90
CA ASN A 499 38.02 -29.72 -17.74
C ASN A 499 38.14 -28.19 -17.68
N GLU A 500 39.42 -27.81 -17.62
CA GLU A 500 40.07 -26.51 -17.43
C GLU A 500 39.65 -25.36 -18.37
N ILE A 501 38.76 -25.59 -19.32
CA ILE A 501 38.26 -24.56 -20.25
C ILE A 501 37.22 -23.66 -19.57
N THR A 502 36.53 -24.16 -18.54
CA THR A 502 35.52 -23.41 -17.77
C THR A 502 36.13 -22.46 -16.72
N LYS A 503 37.44 -22.54 -16.46
CA LYS A 503 38.15 -21.71 -15.47
C LYS A 503 38.32 -20.24 -15.91
N LYS A 504 38.16 -19.92 -17.20
CA LYS A 504 38.22 -18.54 -17.73
C LYS A 504 36.92 -17.72 -17.53
N ASN A 505 35.86 -18.34 -17.01
CA ASN A 505 34.60 -17.67 -16.67
C ASN A 505 34.41 -17.51 -15.15
N LEU A 506 35.51 -17.39 -14.39
CA LEU A 506 35.44 -17.01 -12.98
C LEU A 506 34.90 -15.57 -12.89
N LYS A 507 33.62 -15.47 -12.55
CA LYS A 507 33.02 -14.22 -12.08
C LYS A 507 33.73 -13.88 -10.78
N TYR A 508 34.69 -12.97 -10.83
CA TYR A 508 35.40 -12.51 -9.63
C TYR A 508 34.39 -11.90 -8.66
N CYS A 509 33.99 -12.67 -7.63
CA CYS A 509 33.22 -12.17 -6.52
C CYS A 509 34.17 -11.45 -5.57
N TYR A 510 34.04 -10.14 -5.45
CA TYR A 510 34.71 -9.37 -4.41
C TYR A 510 33.68 -8.99 -3.35
N GLY A 511 33.92 -9.38 -2.10
CA GLY A 511 33.11 -8.98 -0.94
C GLY A 511 32.87 -10.12 0.05
N PRO A 512 32.68 -9.83 1.35
CA PRO A 512 32.39 -10.84 2.35
C PRO A 512 31.07 -11.54 2.06
N SER A 513 31.05 -12.87 2.16
CA SER A 513 29.86 -13.71 1.93
C SER A 513 28.72 -13.45 2.93
N ASN A 514 29.04 -12.86 4.09
CA ASN A 514 28.11 -12.68 5.21
C ASN A 514 27.68 -11.21 5.40
N MET A 515 27.12 -10.58 4.36
CA MET A 515 26.45 -9.29 4.54
C MET A 515 25.08 -9.46 5.20
N ILE A 516 24.79 -8.64 6.22
CA ILE A 516 23.50 -8.61 6.94
C ILE A 516 22.33 -8.44 5.97
N PHE A 517 22.48 -7.56 4.97
CA PHE A 517 21.51 -7.35 3.91
C PHE A 517 22.15 -7.54 2.54
N ARG A 518 21.59 -8.48 1.77
CA ARG A 518 21.99 -8.76 0.38
C ARG A 518 21.73 -7.59 -0.58
N ASN A 519 20.83 -6.67 -0.20
CA ASN A 519 20.51 -5.48 -0.98
C ASN A 519 21.18 -4.25 -0.37
N THR A 520 22.26 -3.77 -0.99
CA THR A 520 23.02 -2.60 -0.52
C THR A 520 22.19 -1.30 -0.51
N LEU A 521 21.08 -1.21 -1.27
CA LEU A 521 20.19 -0.05 -1.23
C LEU A 521 19.37 0.01 0.07
N VAL A 522 19.18 -1.11 0.78
CA VAL A 522 18.40 -1.14 2.04
C VAL A 522 19.05 -0.28 3.10
N TRP A 523 20.38 -0.31 3.23
CA TRP A 523 21.12 0.57 4.14
C TRP A 523 20.90 2.05 3.81
N HIS A 524 20.88 2.42 2.53
CA HIS A 524 20.60 3.81 2.16
C HIS A 524 19.17 4.24 2.50
N VAL A 525 18.17 3.36 2.36
CA VAL A 525 16.79 3.62 2.79
C VAL A 525 16.70 3.80 4.31
N ILE A 526 17.39 2.95 5.08
CA ILE A 526 17.43 3.05 6.54
C ILE A 526 18.07 4.37 6.96
N ILE A 527 19.24 4.71 6.40
CA ILE A 527 19.92 5.99 6.65
C ILE A 527 19.00 7.17 6.32
N PHE A 528 18.34 7.14 5.15
CA PHE A 528 17.42 8.19 4.71
C PHE A 528 16.25 8.38 5.69
N SER A 529 15.67 7.28 6.18
CA SER A 529 14.58 7.30 7.15
C SER A 529 14.96 8.03 8.43
N PHE A 530 16.06 7.61 9.06
CA PHE A 530 16.54 8.25 10.29
C PHE A 530 16.98 9.70 10.06
N ALA A 531 17.66 9.98 8.94
CA ALA A 531 18.11 11.34 8.61
C ALA A 531 16.94 12.32 8.44
N ILE A 532 15.85 11.93 7.75
CA ILE A 532 14.65 12.76 7.60
C ILE A 532 13.94 12.98 8.94
N PHE A 533 13.81 11.95 9.77
CA PHE A 533 13.19 12.11 11.09
C PHE A 533 14.02 13.05 11.99
N GLN A 534 15.35 12.94 11.97
CA GLN A 534 16.21 13.85 12.71
C GLN A 534 16.11 15.29 12.18
N HIS A 535 16.03 15.45 10.86
CA HIS A 535 15.81 16.75 10.23
C HIS A 535 14.50 17.41 10.70
N ARG A 536 13.48 16.59 10.92
CA ARG A 536 12.19 17.03 11.46
C ARG A 536 12.31 17.45 12.94
N ILE A 537 13.09 16.73 13.73
CA ILE A 537 13.37 17.07 15.14
C ILE A 537 14.04 18.43 15.24
N PHE A 538 15.07 18.71 14.43
CA PHE A 538 15.76 20.02 14.40
C PHE A 538 14.85 21.21 14.09
N ARG A 539 13.70 20.97 13.43
CA ARG A 539 12.71 22.01 13.06
C ARG A 539 11.54 22.10 14.02
N SER A 540 11.63 21.46 15.19
CA SER A 540 10.56 21.41 16.19
C SER A 540 10.83 22.36 17.36
N TYR A 541 9.75 22.83 18.00
CA TYR A 541 9.83 23.66 19.22
C TYR A 541 10.47 22.94 20.42
N TYR A 542 10.41 21.60 20.44
CA TYR A 542 11.04 20.79 21.49
C TYR A 542 12.57 20.86 21.44
N PHE A 543 13.13 21.07 20.25
CA PHE A 543 14.58 21.18 20.09
C PHE A 543 15.13 22.45 20.75
N CYS A 544 14.33 23.52 20.89
CA CYS A 544 14.74 24.72 21.63
C CYS A 544 15.09 24.39 23.09
N HIS A 545 14.32 23.53 23.75
CA HIS A 545 14.57 23.12 25.13
C HIS A 545 15.86 22.30 25.26
N VAL A 546 16.16 21.45 24.27
CA VAL A 546 17.43 20.72 24.21
C VAL A 546 18.61 21.68 24.06
N ILE A 547 18.51 22.69 23.18
CA ILE A 547 19.57 23.70 23.03
C ILE A 547 19.79 24.45 24.35
N MET A 548 18.72 24.94 24.98
CA MET A 548 18.83 25.69 26.23
C MET A 548 19.45 24.87 27.36
N ASP A 549 19.07 23.60 27.50
CA ASP A 549 19.65 22.68 28.48
C ASP A 549 21.15 22.44 28.20
N THR A 550 21.53 22.22 26.94
CA THR A 550 22.94 22.07 26.56
C THR A 550 23.75 23.34 26.82
N GLN A 551 23.19 24.53 26.55
CA GLN A 551 23.80 25.82 26.87
C GLN A 551 24.01 25.97 28.38
N ALA A 552 22.99 25.67 29.19
CA ALA A 552 23.08 25.71 30.64
C ALA A 552 24.17 24.77 31.16
N ASN A 553 24.23 23.53 30.65
CA ASN A 553 25.25 22.55 31.03
C ASN A 553 26.67 23.02 30.70
N THR A 554 26.88 23.68 29.56
CA THR A 554 28.22 24.24 29.23
C THR A 554 28.63 25.40 30.13
N ILE A 555 27.69 26.28 30.52
CA ILE A 555 27.97 27.37 31.45
C ILE A 555 28.24 26.82 32.86
N LEU A 556 27.53 25.77 33.27
CA LEU A 556 27.73 25.14 34.58
C LEU A 556 29.05 24.37 34.65
N ALA A 557 29.55 23.83 33.53
CA ALA A 557 30.83 23.12 33.50
C ALA A 557 31.99 23.97 34.06
N SER A 558 32.01 25.28 33.79
CA SER A 558 33.04 26.17 34.35
C SER A 558 32.89 26.40 35.85
N ARG A 559 31.68 26.25 36.43
CA ARG A 559 31.47 26.32 37.88
C ARG A 559 31.92 25.04 38.59
N TYR A 560 31.68 23.87 38.00
CA TYR A 560 32.13 22.59 38.57
C TYR A 560 33.65 22.42 38.55
N ALA A 561 34.36 23.15 37.66
CA ALA A 561 35.82 23.19 37.62
C ALA A 561 36.45 24.01 38.76
N ILE A 562 35.67 24.83 39.45
CA ILE A 562 36.10 25.57 40.65
C ILE A 562 35.48 24.83 41.85
N PRO A 563 36.15 23.81 42.42
CA PRO A 563 35.72 23.31 43.70
C PRO A 563 35.79 24.47 44.69
N VAL A 564 34.64 24.86 45.23
CA VAL A 564 34.57 25.79 46.35
C VAL A 564 35.31 25.10 47.51
N LEU A 565 36.55 25.52 47.73
CA LEU A 565 37.40 25.14 48.85
C LEU A 565 36.98 25.90 50.11
#